data_AF-A0A846ZCQ8-F1
#
_entry.id   AF-A0A846ZCQ8-F1
#
_cell.length_a   1.000
_cell.length_b   1.000
_cell.length_c   1.000
_cell.angle_alpha   90.00
_cell.angle_beta   90.00
_cell.angle_gamma   90.00
#
_symmetry.space_group_name_H-M   'P 1'
#
loop_
_entity.id
_entity.type
_entity.pdbx_description
1 polymer ?
#
loop_
_entity_poly.entity_id
_entity_poly.type
_entity_poly.pdbx_seq_one_letter_code
_entity_poly.pdbx_strand_id
1 'polypeptide(L)' 'MARRYRPHISLLTLIYLIIGVFIAWDRGYIDEGLVERIISALLAIFLWVLVLLGVDFHINF' A
#
# COMPACT_ATOMS: atom_id res chain seq x y z
N MET A 1 -9.07 -24.41 22.60
CA MET A 1 -9.72 -24.35 21.27
C MET A 1 -8.94 -23.38 20.39
N ALA A 2 -8.02 -23.86 19.53
CA ALA A 2 -7.20 -22.98 18.69
C ALA A 2 -7.91 -22.72 17.36
N ARG A 3 -8.42 -21.49 17.15
CA ARG A 3 -8.93 -21.05 15.84
C ARG A 3 -7.75 -20.94 14.87
N ARG A 4 -7.50 -22.01 14.11
CA ARG A 4 -6.67 -21.93 12.90
C ARG A 4 -7.44 -21.10 11.88
N TYR A 5 -7.23 -19.79 11.88
CA TYR A 5 -7.53 -18.95 10.72
C TYR A 5 -6.61 -19.43 9.60
N ARG A 6 -7.09 -20.35 8.75
CA ARG A 6 -6.52 -20.52 7.42
C ARG A 6 -7.02 -19.32 6.62
N PRO A 7 -6.17 -18.35 6.26
CA PRO A 7 -6.57 -17.34 5.32
C PRO A 7 -6.57 -18.03 3.95
N HIS A 8 -7.64 -18.75 3.62
CA HIS A 8 -7.99 -18.90 2.23
C HIS A 8 -8.32 -17.49 1.78
N ILE A 9 -7.33 -16.82 1.18
CA ILE A 9 -7.56 -15.63 0.38
C ILE A 9 -8.55 -16.08 -0.68
N SER A 10 -9.83 -15.83 -0.41
CA SER A 10 -10.90 -16.26 -1.28
C SER A 10 -10.73 -15.52 -2.59
N LEU A 11 -11.08 -16.15 -3.70
CA LEU A 11 -11.09 -15.49 -5.01
C LEU A 11 -11.88 -14.16 -4.93
N LEU A 12 -12.90 -14.13 -4.07
CA LEU A 12 -13.68 -12.95 -3.73
C LEU A 12 -12.86 -11.82 -3.09
N THR A 13 -11.91 -12.15 -2.21
CA THR A 13 -11.00 -11.18 -1.59
C THR A 13 -10.05 -10.59 -2.63
N LEU A 14 -9.54 -11.41 -3.54
CA LEU A 14 -8.66 -10.95 -4.61
C LEU A 14 -9.42 -10.03 -5.59
N ILE A 15 -10.61 -10.46 -6.00
CA ILE A 15 -11.48 -9.66 -6.89
C ILE A 15 -11.88 -8.35 -6.20
N TYR A 16 -12.21 -8.39 -4.92
CA TYR A 16 -12.53 -7.19 -4.15
C TYR A 16 -11.35 -6.20 -4.08
N LEU A 17 -10.12 -6.70 -3.90
CA LEU A 17 -8.92 -5.85 -3.94
C LEU A 17 -8.71 -5.23 -5.32
N ILE A 18 -8.83 -6.02 -6.39
CA ILE A 18 -8.68 -5.53 -7.77
C ILE A 18 -9.73 -4.47 -8.08
N ILE A 19 -10.99 -4.73 -7.74
CA ILE A 19 -12.09 -3.79 -7.94
C ILE A 19 -11.90 -2.53 -7.09
N GLY A 20 -11.44 -2.66 -5.84
CA GLY A 20 -11.14 -1.50 -4.99
C GLY A 20 -10.06 -0.60 -5.57
N VAL A 21 -8.98 -1.20 -6.11
CA VAL A 21 -7.91 -0.47 -6.81
C VAL A 21 -8.44 0.18 -8.09
N PHE A 22 -9.26 -0.52 -8.86
CA PHE A 22 -9.81 -0.01 -10.12
C PHE A 22 -10.85 1.09 -9.88
N ILE A 23 -11.72 0.96 -8.89
CA ILE A 23 -12.67 2.00 -8.48
C ILE A 23 -11.93 3.22 -7.93
N ALA A 24 -10.85 3.05 -7.17
CA ALA A 24 -10.02 4.18 -6.77
C ALA A 24 -9.46 4.94 -7.99
N TRP A 25 -9.10 4.21 -9.05
CA TRP A 25 -8.62 4.77 -10.32
C TRP A 25 -9.74 5.43 -11.15
N ASP A 26 -10.90 4.77 -11.27
CA ASP A 26 -12.00 5.12 -12.17
C ASP A 26 -12.93 6.20 -11.62
N ARG A 27 -13.14 6.25 -10.30
CA ARG A 27 -14.14 7.12 -9.67
C ARG A 27 -13.75 8.61 -9.67
N GLY A 28 -12.61 8.99 -10.23
CA GLY A 28 -12.23 10.38 -10.47
C GLY A 28 -12.17 11.27 -9.21
N TYR A 29 -12.17 10.68 -8.02
CA TYR A 29 -11.88 11.36 -6.74
C TYR A 29 -10.39 11.59 -6.53
N ILE A 30 -9.59 10.94 -7.38
CA ILE A 30 -8.15 11.06 -7.46
C ILE A 30 -7.90 11.94 -8.69
N ASP A 31 -7.80 13.24 -8.43
CA ASP A 31 -6.93 14.07 -9.25
C ASP A 31 -5.51 13.48 -9.11
N GLU A 32 -4.71 13.45 -10.19
CA GLU A 32 -3.37 12.85 -10.17
C GLU A 32 -2.55 13.35 -8.95
N GLY A 33 -2.76 14.62 -8.57
CA GLY A 33 -2.17 15.24 -7.39
C GLY A 33 -2.63 14.68 -6.02
N LEU A 34 -3.85 14.16 -5.88
CA LEU A 34 -4.33 13.60 -4.61
C LEU A 34 -3.75 12.19 -4.38
N VAL A 35 -3.63 11.36 -5.42
CA VAL A 35 -2.90 10.08 -5.32
C VAL A 35 -1.42 10.30 -5.09
N GLU A 36 -0.80 11.24 -5.80
CA GLU A 36 0.59 11.60 -5.57
C GLU A 36 0.80 12.01 -4.11
N ARG A 37 -0.11 12.80 -3.55
CA ARG A 37 -0.03 13.27 -2.17
C ARG A 37 -0.22 12.16 -1.14
N ILE A 38 -1.12 11.20 -1.39
CA ILE A 38 -1.30 10.02 -0.52
C ILE A 38 -0.06 9.12 -0.59
N ILE A 39 0.43 8.81 -1.80
CA ILE A 39 1.64 8.01 -2.00
C ILE A 39 2.83 8.69 -1.34
N SER A 40 3.02 9.99 -1.55
CA SER A 40 4.10 10.78 -0.96
C SER A 40 4.02 10.80 0.58
N ALA A 41 2.83 10.93 1.16
CA ALA A 41 2.66 10.86 2.62
C ALA A 41 3.01 9.46 3.17
N LEU A 42 2.54 8.40 2.51
CA LEU A 42 2.91 7.01 2.85
C LEU A 42 4.41 6.79 2.73
N LEU A 43 5.02 7.26 1.65
CA LEU A 43 6.45 7.14 1.36
C LEU A 43 7.27 7.94 2.36
N ALA A 44 6.81 9.14 2.77
CA ALA A 44 7.45 9.94 3.81
C ALA A 44 7.42 9.25 5.18
N ILE A 45 6.29 8.64 5.56
CA ILE A 45 6.20 7.84 6.79
C ILE A 45 7.15 6.64 6.71
N PHE A 46 7.17 5.96 5.56
CA PHE A 46 8.06 4.82 5.33
C PHE A 46 9.52 5.23 5.42
N LEU A 47 9.91 6.31 4.74
CA LEU A 47 11.25 6.88 4.77
C LEU A 47 11.64 7.28 6.19
N TRP A 48 10.74 7.92 6.95
CA TRP A 48 11.01 8.28 8.33
C TRP A 48 11.29 7.05 9.20
N VAL A 49 10.46 6.01 9.10
CA VAL A 49 10.70 4.74 9.79
C VAL A 49 11.99 4.08 9.32
N LEU A 50 12.28 4.13 8.03
CA LEU A 50 13.44 3.49 7.40
C LEU A 50 14.76 4.17 7.78
N VAL A 51 14.74 5.50 7.89
CA VAL A 51 15.82 6.32 8.43
C VAL A 51 16.04 6.00 9.91
N LEU A 52 14.97 5.88 10.70
CA LEU A 52 15.08 5.47 12.11
C LEU A 52 15.55 4.02 12.29
N LEU A 53 15.23 3.15 11.34
CA LEU A 53 15.69 1.75 11.30
C LEU A 53 17.18 1.66 10.90
N GLY A 54 17.81 2.76 10.48
CA GLY A 54 19.20 2.79 10.04
C GLY A 54 19.39 2.01 8.73
N VAL A 55 18.37 1.93 7.89
CA VAL A 55 18.54 1.40 6.54
C VAL A 55 19.23 2.48 5.72
N ASP A 56 20.55 2.52 5.86
CA ASP A 56 21.42 3.18 4.91
C ASP A 56 21.25 2.45 3.57
N PHE A 57 20.50 3.06 2.66
CA PHE A 57 20.61 2.76 1.24
C PHE A 57 22.04 3.12 0.82
N HIS A 58 22.97 2.20 1.03
CA HIS A 58 24.31 2.25 0.46
C HIS A 58 24.19 2.08 -1.06
N ILE A 59 23.83 3.17 -1.72
CA ILE A 59 23.98 3.32 -3.17
C ILE A 59 25.49 3.50 -3.38
N ASN A 60 26.23 2.39 -3.41
CA ASN A 60 27.64 2.41 -3.81
C ASN A 60 27.69 2.73 -5.30
N PHE A 61 28.26 3.89 -5.64
CA PHE A 61 28.59 4.33 -7.01
C PHE A 61 30.10 4.19 -7.23
#